data_AF-A0A9P0PGF9-F1
#
_entry.id   AF-A0A9P0PGF9-F1
#
_cell.length_a   1.000
_cell.length_b   1.000
_cell.length_c   1.000
_cell.angle_alpha   90.00
_cell.angle_beta   90.00
_cell.angle_gamma   90.00
#
_symmetry.space_group_name_H-M   'P 1'
#
loop_
_entity.id
_entity.type
_entity.pdbx_description
1 polymer ?
#
loop_
_entity_poly.entity_id
_entity_poly.type
_entity_poly.pdbx_seq_one_letter_code
_entity_poly.pdbx_strand_id
1 'polypeptide(L)'
;MFSQYAIESEDEEMQTPDSGYNINWGPVDGSSLKHFGFAEADIGIKPEFYENYGKEPYDFFKLFITDEIIEYMVYQTNLYAEQVLKEKPTAKGHVKKLVPTTSQEMENFLGIILWMGLMKLPRLKAYWSTNILYINKVK
;
A
#
# COMPACT_ATOMS: atom_id res chain seq x y z
N MET A 1 32.72 -26.55 -8.99
CA MET A 1 33.11 -26.23 -10.38
C MET A 1 31.89 -25.57 -11.02
N PHE A 2 31.77 -24.25 -10.85
CA PHE A 2 30.65 -23.48 -11.38
C PHE A 2 31.00 -23.03 -12.80
N SER A 3 30.20 -23.48 -13.77
CA SER A 3 30.33 -23.12 -15.18
C SER A 3 29.78 -21.72 -15.41
N GLN A 4 30.62 -20.84 -15.96
CA GLN A 4 30.24 -19.57 -16.57
C GLN A 4 29.26 -19.82 -17.72
N TYR A 5 28.08 -19.21 -17.63
CA TYR A 5 27.31 -18.80 -18.80
C TYR A 5 27.18 -17.28 -18.68
N ALA A 6 27.99 -16.57 -19.46
CA ALA A 6 27.84 -15.15 -19.70
C ALA A 6 26.62 -14.98 -20.62
N ILE A 7 25.61 -14.27 -20.15
CA ILE A 7 24.55 -13.74 -20.99
C ILE A 7 25.03 -12.34 -21.36
N GLU A 8 25.46 -12.16 -22.60
CA GLU A 8 25.64 -10.85 -23.21
C GLU A 8 24.25 -10.21 -23.30
N SER A 9 23.98 -9.24 -22.44
CA SER A 9 22.85 -8.33 -22.61
C SER A 9 23.30 -7.22 -23.55
N GLU A 10 22.78 -7.25 -24.77
CA GLU A 10 22.79 -6.10 -25.67
C GLU A 10 21.97 -4.98 -25.00
N ASP A 11 22.66 -3.95 -24.51
CA ASP A 11 22.03 -2.73 -24.03
C ASP A 11 21.46 -1.98 -25.25
N GLU A 12 20.17 -2.15 -25.54
CA GLU A 12 19.44 -1.27 -26.43
C GLU A 12 19.45 0.15 -25.84
N GLU A 13 20.29 1.03 -26.40
CA GLU A 13 20.33 2.45 -26.08
C GLU A 13 18.95 3.07 -26.36
N MET A 14 18.18 3.30 -25.29
CA MET A 14 16.98 4.11 -25.32
C MET A 14 17.37 5.55 -25.68
N GLN A 15 17.09 5.95 -26.93
CA GLN A 15 17.23 7.34 -27.36
C GLN A 15 16.39 8.25 -26.46
N THR A 16 17.07 9.09 -25.67
CA THR A 16 16.41 10.11 -24.87
C THR A 16 15.80 11.16 -25.82
N PRO A 17 14.57 11.63 -25.56
CA PRO A 17 14.02 12.73 -26.35
C PRO A 17 14.89 13.95 -26.10
N ASP A 18 15.37 14.56 -27.18
CA ASP A 18 16.15 15.80 -27.22
C ASP A 18 15.36 16.94 -26.56
N SER A 19 15.46 17.04 -25.24
CA SER A 19 15.03 18.21 -24.51
C SER A 19 16.23 19.15 -24.46
N GLY A 20 16.23 20.16 -25.33
CA GLY A 20 17.24 21.21 -25.48
C GLY A 20 17.44 22.11 -24.26
N TYR A 21 17.66 21.52 -23.08
CA TYR A 21 18.04 22.20 -21.86
C TYR A 21 19.43 21.69 -21.47
N ASN A 22 20.45 22.55 -21.61
CA ASN A 22 21.75 22.33 -21.00
C ASN A 22 21.59 22.39 -19.48
N ILE A 23 21.37 21.25 -18.82
CA ILE A 23 21.27 21.15 -17.37
C ILE A 23 22.68 21.26 -16.80
N ASN A 24 23.04 22.45 -16.31
CA ASN A 24 24.31 22.69 -15.65
C ASN A 24 24.09 22.68 -14.12
N TRP A 25 24.77 21.78 -13.41
CA TRP A 25 24.64 21.66 -11.96
C TRP A 25 25.33 22.84 -11.25
N GLY A 26 24.61 23.53 -10.36
CA GLY A 26 25.12 24.69 -9.62
C GLY A 26 24.24 25.06 -8.42
N PRO A 27 24.59 26.12 -7.67
CA PRO A 27 23.78 26.61 -6.56
C PRO A 27 22.36 26.95 -7.04
N VAL A 28 21.34 26.44 -6.35
CA VAL A 28 19.94 26.62 -6.75
C VAL A 28 19.55 28.09 -6.55
N ASP A 29 19.26 28.77 -7.65
CA ASP A 29 18.90 30.20 -7.72
C ASP A 29 17.40 30.46 -7.47
N GLY A 30 16.61 29.39 -7.28
CA GLY A 30 15.16 29.45 -7.06
C GLY A 30 14.35 29.84 -8.29
N SER A 31 14.97 30.11 -9.44
CA SER A 31 14.29 30.53 -10.67
C SER A 31 13.52 29.40 -11.36
N SER A 32 13.95 28.16 -11.11
CA SER A 32 13.35 26.92 -11.65
C SER A 32 12.32 26.28 -10.70
N LEU A 33 11.97 26.93 -9.58
CA LEU A 33 10.91 26.47 -8.71
C LEU A 33 9.57 26.62 -9.44
N LYS A 34 8.98 25.50 -9.87
CA LYS A 34 7.59 25.48 -10.32
C LYS A 34 6.73 25.97 -9.17
N HIS A 35 6.13 27.15 -9.32
CA HIS A 35 5.16 27.66 -8.37
C HIS A 35 3.88 26.84 -8.50
N PHE A 36 3.70 25.85 -7.62
CA PHE A 36 2.42 25.17 -7.48
C PHE A 36 1.48 26.15 -6.78
N GLY A 37 0.67 26.86 -7.56
CA GLY A 37 -0.38 27.70 -7.02
C GLY A 37 -1.39 26.83 -6.28
N PHE A 38 -1.42 26.92 -4.96
CA PHE A 38 -2.48 26.35 -4.12
C PHE A 38 -3.79 27.17 -4.26
N ALA A 39 -4.11 27.62 -5.47
CA ALA A 39 -5.33 28.36 -5.77
C ALA A 39 -6.49 27.39 -6.03
N GLU A 40 -7.01 26.83 -4.94
CA GLU A 40 -8.43 26.66 -4.58
C GLU A 40 -9.52 26.21 -5.61
N ALA A 41 -9.20 25.55 -6.72
CA ALA A 41 -10.24 24.86 -7.52
C ALA A 41 -9.94 23.39 -7.85
N ASP A 42 -8.67 23.04 -8.07
CA ASP A 42 -8.27 21.71 -8.58
C ASP A 42 -7.49 20.86 -7.56
N ILE A 43 -7.59 21.18 -6.28
CA ILE A 43 -6.91 20.43 -5.21
C ILE A 43 -7.90 19.38 -4.68
N GLY A 44 -7.76 18.13 -5.11
CA GLY A 44 -8.49 17.01 -4.53
C GLY A 44 -9.16 16.10 -5.55
N ILE A 45 -10.12 15.31 -5.07
CA ILE A 45 -10.97 14.48 -5.91
C ILE A 45 -11.83 15.40 -6.76
N LYS A 46 -11.80 15.23 -8.09
CA LYS A 46 -12.53 16.14 -8.99
C LYS A 46 -14.04 16.10 -8.66
N PRO A 47 -14.77 17.22 -8.77
CA PRO A 47 -16.20 17.29 -8.43
C PRO A 47 -17.05 16.22 -9.13
N GLU A 48 -16.68 15.87 -10.36
CA GLU A 48 -17.28 14.80 -11.16
C GLU A 48 -17.27 13.42 -10.47
N PHE A 49 -16.32 13.14 -9.57
CA PHE A 49 -16.34 11.92 -8.77
C PHE A 49 -17.39 11.97 -7.66
N TYR A 50 -17.66 13.12 -7.04
CA TYR A 50 -18.70 13.23 -6.00
C TYR A 50 -20.12 13.10 -6.55
N GLU A 51 -20.31 13.40 -7.84
CA GLU A 51 -21.59 13.26 -8.53
C GLU A 51 -21.83 11.83 -9.02
N ASN A 52 -20.76 11.13 -9.41
CA ASN A 52 -20.83 9.79 -9.99
C ASN A 52 -20.67 8.64 -8.98
N TYR A 53 -20.04 8.89 -7.83
CA TYR A 53 -19.79 7.89 -6.79
C TYR A 53 -20.57 8.19 -5.52
N GLY A 54 -20.82 7.17 -4.71
CA GLY A 54 -21.56 7.32 -3.46
C GLY A 54 -20.89 8.31 -2.50
N LYS A 55 -21.71 8.89 -1.61
CA LYS A 55 -21.27 9.98 -0.72
C LYS A 55 -20.62 9.46 0.56
N GLU A 56 -20.44 8.15 0.71
CA GLU A 56 -19.89 7.57 1.93
C GLU A 56 -18.36 7.44 1.84
N PRO A 57 -17.63 7.60 2.95
CA PRO A 57 -16.17 7.44 2.96
C PRO A 57 -15.68 6.09 2.41
N TYR A 58 -16.51 5.05 2.52
CA TYR A 58 -16.22 3.73 1.98
C TYR A 58 -16.18 3.71 0.45
N ASP A 59 -17.05 4.47 -0.22
CA ASP A 59 -17.09 4.56 -1.68
C ASP A 59 -15.78 5.14 -2.22
N PHE A 60 -15.27 6.18 -1.56
CA PHE A 60 -13.98 6.77 -1.90
C PHE A 60 -12.80 5.85 -1.59
N PHE A 61 -12.87 5.07 -0.50
CA PHE A 61 -11.86 4.06 -0.21
C PHE A 61 -11.75 3.02 -1.34
N LYS A 62 -12.88 2.57 -1.87
CA LYS A 62 -12.94 1.59 -2.96
C LYS A 62 -12.42 2.11 -4.31
N LEU A 63 -12.27 3.42 -4.49
CA LEU A 63 -11.58 3.99 -5.66
C LEU A 63 -10.08 3.67 -5.67
N PHE A 64 -9.47 3.55 -4.49
CA PHE A 64 -8.04 3.24 -4.36
C PHE A 64 -7.80 1.76 -4.14
N ILE A 65 -8.65 1.11 -3.34
CA ILE A 65 -8.56 -0.30 -3.01
C ILE A 65 -9.74 -1.02 -3.67
N THR A 66 -9.57 -1.36 -4.93
CA THR A 66 -10.59 -2.07 -5.71
C THR A 66 -10.77 -3.51 -5.23
N ASP A 67 -11.89 -4.12 -5.59
CA ASP A 67 -12.17 -5.52 -5.25
C ASP A 67 -11.11 -6.47 -5.82
N GLU A 68 -10.57 -6.18 -7.01
CA GLU A 68 -9.47 -6.93 -7.62
C GLU A 68 -8.20 -6.90 -6.75
N ILE A 69 -7.86 -5.74 -6.18
CA ILE A 69 -6.71 -5.62 -5.27
C ILE A 69 -6.96 -6.43 -3.99
N ILE A 70 -8.17 -6.36 -3.43
CA ILE A 70 -8.55 -7.15 -2.26
C ILE A 70 -8.42 -8.65 -2.56
N GLU A 71 -8.99 -9.12 -3.66
CA GLU A 71 -8.92 -10.52 -4.07
C GLU A 71 -7.49 -10.99 -4.30
N TYR A 72 -6.65 -10.15 -4.92
CA TYR A 72 -5.24 -10.45 -5.12
C TYR A 72 -4.48 -10.56 -3.78
N MET A 73 -4.74 -9.67 -2.83
CA MET A 73 -4.16 -9.75 -1.48
C MET A 73 -4.59 -11.02 -0.75
N VAL A 74 -5.87 -11.39 -0.86
CA VAL A 74 -6.40 -12.64 -0.29
C VAL A 74 -5.69 -13.85 -0.89
N TYR A 75 -5.61 -13.91 -2.22
CA TYR A 75 -4.96 -15.00 -2.93
C TYR A 75 -3.51 -15.18 -2.50
N GLN A 76 -2.73 -14.10 -2.49
CA GLN A 76 -1.32 -14.15 -2.11
C GLN A 76 -1.11 -14.52 -0.64
N THR A 77 -1.98 -14.02 0.25
CA THR A 77 -1.90 -14.35 1.69
C THR A 77 -2.16 -15.83 1.93
N ASN A 78 -3.18 -16.38 1.25
CA ASN A 78 -3.53 -17.80 1.36
C ASN A 78 -2.44 -18.69 0.75
N LEU A 79 -1.92 -18.32 -0.41
CA LEU A 79 -0.81 -19.01 -1.06
C LEU A 79 0.42 -19.07 -0.13
N TYR A 80 0.77 -17.95 0.49
CA TYR A 80 1.88 -17.90 1.44
C TYR A 80 1.61 -18.78 2.68
N ALA A 81 0.38 -18.76 3.22
CA ALA A 81 0.01 -19.62 4.34
C ALA A 81 0.23 -21.11 4.02
N GLU A 82 -0.17 -21.55 2.82
CA GLU A 82 0.07 -22.93 2.35
C GLU A 82 1.55 -23.26 2.22
N GLN A 83 2.36 -22.34 1.67
CA GLN A 83 3.81 -22.52 1.53
C GLN A 83 4.46 -22.71 2.90
N VAL A 84 4.12 -21.87 3.87
CA VAL A 84 4.66 -21.96 5.25
C VAL A 84 4.27 -23.29 5.91
N LEU A 85 3.03 -23.76 5.71
CA LEU A 85 2.57 -25.05 6.22
C LEU A 85 3.35 -26.22 5.60
N LYS A 86 3.64 -26.17 4.29
CA LYS A 86 4.41 -27.18 3.57
C LYS A 86 5.88 -27.21 4.03
N GLU A 87 6.49 -26.06 4.23
CA GLU A 87 7.89 -25.95 4.68
C GLU A 87 8.10 -26.37 6.13
N LYS A 88 7.09 -26.17 6.99
CA LYS A 88 7.20 -26.43 8.44
C LYS A 88 6.09 -27.37 8.93
N PRO A 89 6.12 -28.65 8.54
CA PRO A 89 5.05 -29.60 8.87
C PRO A 89 4.94 -29.90 10.38
N THR A 90 5.99 -29.66 11.15
CA THR A 90 6.02 -29.81 12.62
C THR A 90 5.71 -28.51 13.38
N ALA A 91 5.37 -27.43 12.67
CA ALA A 91 5.07 -26.15 13.30
C ALA A 91 3.91 -26.27 14.31
N LYS A 92 4.11 -25.71 15.49
CA LYS A 92 3.12 -25.68 16.58
C LYS A 92 2.54 -24.28 16.73
N GLY A 93 1.40 -24.19 17.40
CA GLY A 93 0.77 -22.89 17.72
C GLY A 93 0.07 -22.26 16.52
N HIS A 94 0.34 -20.97 16.27
CA HIS A 94 -0.40 -20.16 15.29
C HIS A 94 -0.24 -20.63 13.85
N VAL A 95 0.93 -21.16 13.47
CA VAL A 95 1.20 -21.64 12.10
C VAL A 95 0.29 -22.79 11.71
N LYS A 96 0.00 -23.72 12.64
CA LYS A 96 -0.93 -24.83 12.40
C LYS A 96 -2.40 -24.40 12.35
N LYS A 97 -2.71 -23.20 12.87
CA LYS A 97 -4.05 -22.62 12.93
C LYS A 97 -4.30 -21.58 11.83
N LEU A 98 -3.42 -21.47 10.84
CA LEU A 98 -3.65 -20.61 9.70
C LEU A 98 -4.90 -21.10 8.97
N VAL A 99 -5.91 -20.24 8.92
CA VAL A 99 -7.16 -20.44 8.19
C VAL A 99 -7.09 -19.59 6.92
N PRO A 100 -7.62 -20.05 5.79
CA PRO A 100 -7.73 -19.21 4.60
C PRO A 100 -8.46 -17.91 4.91
N THR A 101 -7.84 -16.80 4.55
CA THR A 101 -8.39 -15.46 4.67
C THR A 101 -9.44 -15.22 3.59
N THR A 102 -10.46 -14.44 3.92
CA THR A 102 -11.54 -14.00 3.01
C THR A 102 -11.42 -12.52 2.65
N SER A 103 -12.07 -12.07 1.58
CA SER A 103 -12.10 -10.64 1.19
C SER A 103 -12.64 -9.75 2.30
N GLN A 104 -13.68 -10.21 3.01
CA GLN A 104 -14.24 -9.47 4.15
C GLN A 104 -13.23 -9.35 5.31
N GLU A 105 -12.48 -10.40 5.62
CA GLU A 105 -11.43 -10.33 6.64
C GLU A 105 -10.28 -9.40 6.22
N MET A 106 -9.92 -9.39 4.94
CA MET A 106 -8.90 -8.50 4.40
C MET A 106 -9.32 -7.03 4.48
N GLU A 107 -10.58 -6.72 4.14
CA GLU A 107 -11.13 -5.38 4.29
C GLU A 107 -11.17 -4.94 5.76
N ASN A 108 -11.58 -5.82 6.67
CA ASN A 108 -11.55 -5.55 8.10
C ASN A 108 -10.12 -5.27 8.59
N PHE A 109 -9.14 -6.05 8.12
CA PHE A 109 -7.73 -5.84 8.46
C PHE A 109 -7.23 -4.46 7.99
N LEU A 110 -7.54 -4.06 6.77
CA LEU A 110 -7.21 -2.73 6.26
C LEU A 110 -7.94 -1.62 7.03
N GLY A 111 -9.20 -1.84 7.41
CA GLY A 111 -9.96 -0.94 8.28
C GLY A 111 -9.27 -0.74 9.65
N ILE A 112 -8.76 -1.80 10.25
CA ILE A 112 -7.96 -1.71 11.49
C ILE A 112 -6.67 -0.93 11.25
N ILE A 113 -5.96 -1.14 10.13
CA ILE A 113 -4.75 -0.38 9.79
C ILE A 113 -5.05 1.11 9.65
N LEU A 114 -6.11 1.46 8.92
CA LEU A 114 -6.56 2.85 8.78
C LEU A 114 -6.88 3.46 10.14
N TRP A 115 -7.61 2.74 10.99
CA TRP A 115 -7.91 3.18 12.34
C TRP A 115 -6.65 3.40 13.19
N MET A 116 -5.64 2.52 13.11
CA MET A 116 -4.34 2.70 13.78
C MET A 116 -3.57 3.91 13.24
N GLY A 117 -3.75 4.26 11.96
CA GLY A 117 -3.20 5.46 11.36
C GLY A 117 -3.81 6.74 11.94
N LEU A 118 -5.13 6.71 12.20
CA LEU A 118 -5.88 7.82 12.79
C LEU A 118 -5.60 7.95 14.30
N MET A 119 -5.65 6.85 15.04
CA MET A 119 -5.48 6.80 16.48
C MET A 119 -4.12 6.20 16.83
N LYS A 120 -3.11 7.05 17.07
CA LYS A 120 -1.75 6.57 17.33
C LYS A 120 -1.54 6.22 18.81
N LEU A 121 -1.29 4.94 19.10
CA LEU A 121 -0.86 4.46 20.40
C LEU A 121 0.68 4.33 20.49
N PRO A 122 1.28 4.47 21.68
CA PRO A 122 2.73 4.50 21.85
C PRO A 122 3.44 3.18 21.51
N ARG A 123 2.69 2.06 21.45
CA ARG A 123 3.23 0.73 21.14
C ARG A 123 2.21 -0.06 20.34
N LEU A 124 2.67 -0.85 19.37
CA LEU A 124 1.81 -1.72 18.57
C LEU A 124 0.99 -2.70 19.44
N LYS A 125 1.60 -3.23 20.50
CA LYS A 125 0.92 -4.13 21.44
C LYS A 125 -0.22 -3.46 22.21
N ALA A 126 -0.23 -2.13 22.32
CA ALA A 126 -1.27 -1.39 23.03
C ALA A 126 -2.61 -1.45 22.28
N TYR A 127 -2.61 -1.54 20.94
CA TYR A 127 -3.84 -1.69 20.13
C TYR A 127 -4.60 -2.98 20.43
N TRP A 128 -3.89 -3.99 20.94
CA TRP A 128 -4.44 -5.30 21.27
C TRP A 128 -4.55 -5.49 22.79
N SER A 129 -4.41 -4.42 23.59
CA SER A 129 -4.47 -4.49 25.05
C SER A 129 -5.91 -4.34 25.54
N THR A 130 -6.29 -5.18 26.50
CA THR A 130 -7.56 -5.08 27.23
C THR A 130 -7.48 -4.12 28.43
N ASN A 131 -6.35 -3.42 28.61
CA ASN A 131 -6.19 -2.45 29.68
C ASN A 131 -7.19 -1.29 29.51
N ILE A 132 -7.80 -0.87 30.62
CA ILE A 132 -8.77 0.24 30.66
C ILE A 132 -8.27 1.55 30.03
N LEU A 133 -6.94 1.76 29.98
CA LEU A 133 -6.34 2.95 29.37
C LEU A 133 -6.35 2.93 27.84
N TYR A 134 -6.46 1.73 27.24
CA TYR A 134 -6.37 1.52 25.79
C TYR A 134 -7.62 0.86 25.21
N ILE A 135 -8.64 0.63 26.03
CA ILE A 135 -9.88 -0.01 25.60
C ILE A 135 -10.67 0.92 24.68
N ASN A 136 -10.94 0.45 23.46
CA ASN A 136 -11.77 1.20 22.52
C ASN A 136 -13.26 0.90 22.81
N LYS A 137 -13.95 1.84 23.47
CA LYS A 137 -15.40 1.79 23.64
C LYS A 137 -16.08 2.38 22.41
N VAL A 138 -15.98 1.71 21.27
CA VAL A 138 -16.84 2.01 20.13
C VAL A 138 -18.26 1.60 20.53
N LYS A 139 -19.19 2.55 20.55
CA LYS A 139 -20.63 2.32 20.76
C LYS A 139 -21.30 1.94 19.45
#